data_AF-A0AB39N1V1-F1
#
_entry.id   AF-A0AB39N1V1-F1
#
_cell.length_a   1.000
_cell.length_b   1.000
_cell.length_c   1.000
_cell.angle_alpha   90.00
_cell.angle_beta   90.00
_cell.angle_gamma   90.00
#
_symmetry.space_group_name_H-M   'P 1'
#
loop_
_entity.id
_entity.type
_entity.pdbx_description
1 polymer ?
#
loop_
_entity_poly.entity_id
_entity_poly.type
_entity_poly.pdbx_seq_one_letter_code
_entity_poly.pdbx_strand_id
1 'polypeptide(L)' 'MKSFRVRWTEDGQERESAVTYDATCAEERVNELEAREGVSNVRSVAVKPGE' A
#
# COMPACT_ATOMS: atom_id res chain seq x y z
N MET A 1 10.90 -14.69 0.70
CA MET A 1 10.50 -13.27 0.88
C MET A 1 9.05 -13.14 0.45
N LYS A 2 8.22 -12.47 1.26
CA LYS A 2 6.86 -12.07 0.86
C LYS A 2 6.95 -10.60 0.46
N SER A 3 6.49 -10.27 -0.73
CA SER A 3 6.40 -8.88 -1.15
C SER A 3 4.98 -8.38 -0.88
N PHE A 4 4.80 -7.10 -0.65
CA PHE A 4 3.50 -6.48 -0.40
C PHE A 4 3.36 -5.27 -1.30
N ARG A 5 2.23 -5.12 -1.97
CA ARG A 5 1.87 -3.93 -2.72
C ARG A 5 0.82 -3.14 -1.95
N VAL A 6 0.96 -1.82 -1.85
CA VAL A 6 -0.04 -0.96 -1.21
C VAL A 6 -0.92 -0.29 -2.28
N ARG A 7 -2.24 -0.35 -2.08
CA ARG A 7 -3.28 0.27 -2.91
C ARG A 7 -4.06 1.27 -2.09
N TRP A 8 -4.45 2.40 -2.69
CA TRP A 8 -5.27 3.43 -2.05
C TRP A 8 -6.06 4.22 -3.08
N THR A 9 -7.11 4.91 -2.65
CA THR A 9 -7.83 5.90 -3.44
C THR A 9 -7.36 7.29 -3.05
N GLU A 10 -6.93 8.09 -4.02
CA GLU A 10 -6.56 9.50 -3.83
C GLU A 10 -7.30 10.32 -4.89
N ASP A 11 -8.01 11.37 -4.47
CA ASP A 11 -8.77 12.25 -5.38
C ASP A 11 -9.80 11.49 -6.25
N GLY A 12 -10.42 10.44 -5.70
CA GLY A 12 -11.37 9.59 -6.41
C GLY A 12 -10.75 8.62 -7.43
N GLN A 13 -9.42 8.54 -7.53
CA GLN A 13 -8.71 7.60 -8.39
C GLN A 13 -8.00 6.51 -7.58
N GLU A 14 -8.09 5.25 -8.02
CA GLU A 14 -7.28 4.18 -7.44
C GLU A 14 -5.80 4.36 -7.85
N ARG A 15 -4.93 4.28 -6.86
CA ARG A 15 -3.47 4.36 -6.96
C ARG A 15 -2.86 3.09 -6.37
N GLU A 16 -1.77 2.66 -6.98
CA GLU A 16 -0.91 1.61 -6.47
C GLU A 16 0.53 1.99 -6.74
N SER A 17 1.46 1.76 -5.80
CA SER A 17 2.84 2.21 -6.06
C SER A 17 3.94 1.58 -5.21
N ALA A 18 3.71 1.28 -3.93
CA ALA A 18 4.79 0.81 -3.06
C ALA A 18 4.83 -0.72 -2.99
N VAL A 19 5.92 -1.34 -3.44
CA VAL A 19 6.24 -2.75 -3.18
C VAL A 19 7.24 -2.83 -2.03
N THR A 20 6.85 -3.37 -0.88
CA THR A 20 7.72 -3.63 0.27
C THR A 20 8.03 -5.13 0.37
N TYR A 21 9.17 -5.50 0.95
CA TYR A 21 9.56 -6.91 1.14
C TYR A 21 9.32 -7.40 2.57
N ASP A 22 8.80 -6.52 3.42
CA ASP A 22 8.50 -6.76 4.83
C ASP A 22 7.07 -6.29 5.14
N ALA A 23 6.39 -7.05 6.00
CA ALA A 23 5.02 -6.77 6.41
C ALA A 23 4.93 -5.48 7.24
N THR A 24 5.91 -5.24 8.11
CA THR A 24 6.00 -4.03 8.94
C THR A 24 6.09 -2.80 8.07
N CYS A 25 6.97 -2.80 7.05
CA CYS A 25 7.06 -1.69 6.10
C CYS A 25 5.77 -1.48 5.30
N ALA A 26 5.01 -2.56 5.01
CA ALA A 26 3.72 -2.43 4.35
C ALA A 26 2.70 -1.74 5.27
N GLU A 27 2.66 -2.12 6.55
CA GLU A 27 1.78 -1.53 7.56
C GLU A 27 2.13 -0.08 7.89
N GLU A 28 3.41 0.25 8.07
CA GLU A 28 3.85 1.63 8.25
C GLU A 28 3.40 2.50 7.07
N ARG A 29 3.55 1.99 5.84
CA ARG A 29 3.14 2.71 4.64
C ARG A 29 1.64 2.90 4.53
N VAL A 30 0.85 1.89 4.95
CA VAL A 30 -0.61 2.01 5.05
C VAL A 30 -0.97 3.13 6.03
N ASN A 31 -0.39 3.14 7.23
CA ASN A 31 -0.61 4.19 8.23
C ASN A 31 -0.24 5.59 7.71
N GLU A 32 0.91 5.73 7.03
CA GLU A 32 1.31 7.00 6.40
C GLU A 32 0.28 7.49 5.38
N LEU A 33 -0.27 6.59 4.56
CA LEU A 33 -1.27 6.94 3.54
C LEU A 33 -2.63 7.25 4.16
N GLU A 34 -3.05 6.50 5.18
CA GLU A 34 -4.30 6.77 5.92
C GLU A 34 -4.27 8.12 6.65
N ALA A 35 -3.08 8.57 7.08
CA ALA A 35 -2.90 9.88 7.70
C ALA A 35 -2.94 11.06 6.70
N ARG A 36 -2.92 10.81 5.39
CA ARG A 36 -2.94 11.88 4.37
C ARG A 36 -4.38 12.29 4.05
N GLU A 37 -4.65 13.59 4.13
CA GLU A 37 -5.94 14.13 3.70
C GLU A 37 -6.19 13.88 2.20
N GLY A 38 -7.40 13.45 1.86
CA GLY A 38 -7.78 13.09 0.48
C GLY A 38 -7.43 11.66 0.07
N VAL A 39 -6.80 10.88 0.95
CA VAL A 39 -6.54 9.45 0.75
C VAL A 39 -7.58 8.61 1.50
N SER A 40 -8.05 7.54 0.88
CA SER A 40 -9.06 6.62 1.44
C SER A 40 -8.91 5.21 0.85
N ASN A 41 -9.58 4.20 1.41
CA ASN A 41 -9.51 2.80 0.96
C ASN A 41 -8.08 2.24 0.86
N VAL A 42 -7.23 2.56 1.83
CA VAL A 42 -5.84 2.09 1.87
C VAL A 42 -5.80 0.61 2.28
N ARG A 43 -5.07 -0.22 1.52
CA ARG A 43 -4.89 -1.65 1.83
C ARG A 43 -3.56 -2.18 1.30
N SER A 44 -2.95 -3.10 2.04
CA SER A 44 -1.81 -3.87 1.58
C SER A 44 -2.26 -5.21 0.99
N VAL A 45 -1.61 -5.64 -0.09
CA VAL A 45 -1.87 -6.90 -0.79
C VAL A 45 -0.55 -7.66 -0.86
N ALA A 46 -0.52 -8.90 -0.35
CA ALA A 46 0.65 -9.75 -0.49
C ALA A 46 0.81 -10.16 -1.97
N VAL A 47 1.98 -9.88 -2.54
CA VAL A 47 2.35 -10.24 -3.91
C VAL A 47 3.47 -11.28 -3.88
N LYS A 48 3.45 -12.19 -4.85
CA LYS A 48 4.53 -13.15 -5.01
C LYS A 48 5.73 -12.44 -5.65
N PRO A 49 6.97 -12.76 -5.26
CA PRO A 49 8.14 -12.27 -5.98
C PRO A 49 8.13 -12.81 -7.41
N GLY A 50 8.13 -11.92 -8.42
CA GLY A 50 8.21 -12.28 -9.85
C GLY A 50 6.99 -11.96 -10.72
N GLU A 51 6.02 -11.18 -10.21
CA GLU A 51 4.83 -10.70 -10.96
C GLU A 51 4.98 -9.26 -11.46
#